data_AF-A0AA50J5J2-F1
#
_entry.id   AF-A0AA50J5J2-F1
#
_cell.length_a   1.000
_cell.length_b   1.000
_cell.length_c   1.000
_cell.angle_alpha   90.00
_cell.angle_beta   90.00
_cell.angle_gamma   90.00
#
_symmetry.space_group_name_H-M   'P 1'
#
loop_
_entity.id
_entity.type
_entity.pdbx_description
1 polymer ?
#
loop_
_entity_poly.entity_id
_entity_poly.type
_entity_poly.pdbx_seq_one_letter_code
_entity_poly.pdbx_strand_id
1 'polypeptide(L)'
;NFGPQFRSDHTFTLILRLRQNVIKTAIRSIGLSYSRISPKDIARKLGLDSSEDAEFIVAKAIRDGVIEATIDPEKGYMSNKESSDIYCTREPQLAFHQRISFCLELHNQSVKAMRYPPKSYGKELESAEERREREQQDLELAKEMAEEDDDGFP
;
A
#
# COMPACT_ATOMS: atom_id res chain seq x y z
N ASN A 1 -7.67 26.73 22.72
CA ASN A 1 -8.92 26.45 21.97
C ASN A 1 -8.67 26.58 20.47
N PHE A 2 -8.41 25.46 19.78
CA PHE A 2 -8.17 25.42 18.33
C PHE A 2 -9.44 25.14 17.50
N GLY A 3 -10.59 24.99 18.17
CA GLY A 3 -11.89 24.74 17.55
C GLY A 3 -12.29 25.67 16.39
N PRO A 4 -12.08 27.00 16.44
CA PRO A 4 -12.43 27.87 15.32
C PRO A 4 -11.54 27.66 14.08
N GLN A 5 -10.26 27.34 14.27
CA GLN A 5 -9.33 27.06 13.17
C GLN A 5 -9.65 25.73 12.47
N PHE A 6 -10.03 24.70 13.20
CA PHE A 6 -10.48 23.44 12.59
C PHE A 6 -11.83 23.56 11.85
N ARG A 7 -12.64 24.57 12.19
CA ARG A 7 -13.87 24.89 11.47
C ARG A 7 -13.59 25.64 10.17
N SER A 8 -12.59 26.53 10.14
CA SER A 8 -12.15 27.15 8.89
C SER A 8 -11.54 26.13 7.93
N ASP A 9 -10.83 25.13 8.44
CA ASP A 9 -10.16 24.10 7.63
C ASP A 9 -11.12 22.99 7.16
N HIS A 10 -12.42 23.07 7.48
CA HIS A 10 -13.43 22.04 7.17
C HIS A 10 -13.11 20.61 7.67
N THR A 11 -12.14 20.45 8.57
CA THR A 11 -11.75 19.14 9.15
C THR A 11 -12.49 18.81 10.45
N PHE A 12 -13.27 19.74 10.97
CA PHE A 12 -13.96 19.62 12.26
C PHE A 12 -14.78 18.32 12.41
N THR A 13 -15.48 17.88 11.35
CA THR A 13 -16.29 16.65 11.37
C THR A 13 -15.45 15.39 11.53
N LEU A 14 -14.24 15.34 10.97
CA LEU A 14 -13.30 14.22 11.13
C LEU A 14 -12.75 14.19 12.55
N ILE A 15 -12.46 15.36 13.13
CA ILE A 15 -11.94 15.48 14.49
C ILE A 15 -12.95 14.98 15.52
N LEU A 16 -14.24 15.27 15.35
CA LEU A 16 -15.28 14.76 16.25
C LEU A 16 -15.32 13.22 16.31
N ARG A 17 -14.98 12.54 15.22
CA ARG A 17 -14.93 11.07 15.15
C ARG A 17 -13.74 10.48 15.90
N LEU A 18 -12.68 11.25 16.17
CA LEU A 18 -11.50 10.78 16.90
C LEU A 18 -11.84 10.29 18.30
N ARG A 19 -12.86 10.85 18.96
CA ARG A 19 -13.24 10.43 20.33
C ARG A 19 -13.44 8.92 20.43
N GLN A 20 -14.14 8.32 19.47
CA GLN A 20 -14.40 6.87 19.48
C GLN A 20 -13.13 6.06 19.19
N ASN A 21 -12.25 6.57 18.32
CA ASN A 21 -10.96 5.93 18.01
C ASN A 21 -10.00 5.99 19.20
N VAL A 22 -9.94 7.12 19.91
CA VAL A 22 -9.12 7.27 21.12
C VAL A 22 -9.54 6.29 22.19
N ILE A 23 -10.85 6.12 22.40
CA ILE A 23 -11.38 5.14 23.36
C ILE A 23 -10.98 3.71 22.94
N LYS A 24 -11.14 3.35 21.65
CA LYS A 24 -10.73 2.02 21.16
C LYS A 24 -9.24 1.75 21.36
N THR A 25 -8.39 2.71 21.04
CA THR A 25 -6.93 2.59 21.21
C THR A 25 -6.54 2.48 22.69
N ALA A 26 -7.17 3.28 23.56
CA ALA A 26 -6.91 3.24 24.99
C ALA A 26 -7.28 1.89 25.61
N ILE A 27 -8.44 1.32 25.24
CA ILE A 27 -8.86 -0.01 25.72
C ILE A 27 -7.87 -1.07 25.22
N ARG A 28 -7.41 -1.01 23.96
CA ARG A 28 -6.39 -1.94 23.45
C ARG A 28 -5.09 -1.85 24.26
N SER A 29 -4.64 -0.64 24.60
CA SER A 29 -3.47 -0.45 25.47
C SER A 29 -3.67 -1.06 26.86
N ILE A 30 -4.88 -0.94 27.44
CA ILE A 30 -5.21 -1.56 28.72
C ILE A 30 -5.18 -3.10 28.61
N GLY A 31 -5.76 -3.67 27.56
CA GLY A 31 -5.73 -5.11 27.32
C GLY A 31 -4.31 -5.65 27.20
N LEU A 32 -3.41 -4.95 26.49
CA LEU A 32 -2.00 -5.33 26.39
C LEU A 32 -1.25 -5.21 27.73
N SER A 33 -1.65 -4.29 28.61
CA SER A 33 -0.92 -4.01 29.85
C SER A 33 -1.35 -4.90 31.03
N TYR A 34 -2.60 -5.37 31.03
CA TYR A 34 -3.19 -6.08 32.16
C TYR A 34 -3.79 -7.41 31.72
N SER A 35 -3.40 -8.50 32.41
CA SER A 35 -4.05 -9.81 32.25
C SER A 35 -5.47 -9.80 32.84
N ARG A 36 -5.68 -9.15 33.98
CA ARG A 36 -7.00 -8.95 34.60
C ARG A 36 -7.14 -7.54 35.14
N ILE A 37 -8.31 -6.93 34.94
CA ILE A 37 -8.60 -5.58 35.43
C ILE A 37 -10.11 -5.42 35.72
N SER A 38 -10.44 -4.62 36.74
CA SER A 38 -11.83 -4.33 37.09
C SER A 38 -12.42 -3.23 36.17
N PRO A 39 -13.74 -3.26 35.86
CA PRO A 39 -14.42 -2.19 35.11
C PRO A 39 -14.31 -0.82 35.80
N LYS A 40 -14.24 -0.78 37.14
CA LYS A 40 -14.07 0.46 37.93
C LYS A 40 -12.73 1.13 37.66
N ASP A 41 -11.66 0.34 37.57
CA ASP A 41 -10.33 0.87 37.28
C ASP A 41 -10.19 1.28 35.80
N ILE A 42 -10.88 0.57 34.90
CA ILE A 42 -11.00 0.96 33.50
C ILE A 42 -11.70 2.32 33.38
N ALA A 43 -12.83 2.53 34.08
CA ALA A 43 -13.56 3.79 34.09
C ALA A 43 -12.68 4.95 34.58
N ARG A 44 -11.93 4.74 35.67
CA ARG A 44 -10.99 5.74 36.21
C ARG A 44 -9.88 6.09 35.23
N LYS A 45 -9.32 5.10 34.52
CA LYS A 45 -8.25 5.31 33.53
C LYS A 45 -8.74 5.98 32.25
N LEU A 46 -9.98 5.71 31.84
CA LEU A 46 -10.60 6.31 30.65
C LEU A 46 -11.27 7.66 30.93
N GLY A 47 -11.41 8.06 32.20
CA GLY A 47 -12.14 9.26 32.60
C GLY A 47 -13.63 9.15 32.33
N LEU A 48 -14.22 7.96 32.54
CA LEU A 48 -15.65 7.72 32.44
C LEU A 48 -16.32 7.90 33.80
N ASP A 49 -17.52 8.45 33.80
CA ASP A 49 -18.26 8.77 35.03
C ASP A 49 -18.91 7.54 35.68
N SER A 50 -19.23 6.50 34.89
CA SER A 50 -19.89 5.28 35.36
C SER A 50 -19.05 4.02 35.09
N SER A 51 -19.10 3.09 36.05
CA SER A 51 -18.52 1.73 35.89
C SER A 51 -19.33 0.88 34.90
N GLU A 52 -20.63 1.13 34.77
CA GLU A 52 -21.51 0.40 33.84
C GLU A 52 -21.19 0.78 32.39
N ASP A 53 -20.94 2.07 32.14
CA ASP A 53 -20.52 2.56 30.81
C ASP A 53 -19.20 1.92 30.37
N ALA A 54 -18.26 1.77 31.29
CA ALA A 54 -17.00 1.09 31.00
C ALA A 54 -17.22 -0.37 30.57
N GLU A 55 -18.13 -1.08 31.23
CA GLU A 55 -18.48 -2.46 30.87
C GLU A 55 -19.10 -2.56 29.47
N PHE A 56 -20.04 -1.67 29.12
CA PHE A 56 -20.63 -1.64 27.79
C PHE A 56 -19.61 -1.33 26.68
N ILE A 57 -18.71 -0.38 26.93
CA ILE A 57 -17.68 -0.02 25.95
C ILE A 57 -16.70 -1.19 25.75
N VAL A 58 -16.32 -1.88 26.82
CA VAL A 58 -15.46 -3.07 26.73
C VAL A 58 -16.17 -4.21 25.99
N ALA A 59 -17.44 -4.47 26.31
CA ALA A 59 -18.24 -5.48 25.60
C ALA A 59 -18.35 -5.17 24.09
N LYS A 60 -18.50 -3.89 23.74
CA LYS A 60 -18.46 -3.44 22.34
C LYS A 60 -17.08 -3.65 21.71
N ALA A 61 -16.00 -3.37 22.43
CA ALA A 61 -14.64 -3.57 21.93
C ALA A 61 -14.32 -5.05 21.66
N ILE A 62 -14.85 -5.97 22.49
CA ILE A 62 -14.75 -7.42 22.28
C ILE A 62 -15.54 -7.83 21.03
N ARG A 63 -16.77 -7.33 20.88
CA ARG A 63 -17.61 -7.60 19.69
C ARG A 63 -16.98 -7.10 18.39
N ASP A 64 -16.37 -5.92 18.43
CA ASP A 64 -15.67 -5.32 17.29
C ASP A 64 -14.30 -6.00 17.01
N GLY A 65 -13.87 -6.98 17.82
CA GLY A 65 -12.60 -7.68 17.66
C GLY A 65 -11.37 -6.81 17.95
N VAL A 66 -11.54 -5.71 18.69
CA VAL A 66 -10.42 -4.81 19.03
C VAL A 66 -9.49 -5.46 20.05
N ILE A 67 -10.06 -6.29 20.94
CA ILE A 67 -9.38 -7.03 22.02
C ILE A 67 -10.02 -8.41 22.16
N GLU A 68 -9.20 -9.44 22.37
CA GLU A 68 -9.63 -10.79 22.72
C GLU A 68 -9.70 -10.94 24.25
N ALA A 69 -10.80 -10.47 24.87
CA ALA A 69 -11.01 -10.60 26.30
C ALA A 69 -12.37 -11.23 26.63
N THR A 70 -12.50 -11.78 27.83
CA THR A 70 -13.75 -12.29 28.37
C THR A 70 -14.12 -11.47 29.61
N ILE A 71 -15.39 -11.08 29.71
CA ILE A 71 -15.95 -10.38 30.86
C ILE A 71 -16.68 -11.43 31.72
N ASP A 72 -16.37 -11.47 33.02
CA ASP A 72 -17.11 -12.26 34.02
C ASP A 72 -17.99 -11.30 34.85
N PRO A 73 -19.32 -11.21 34.59
CA PRO A 73 -20.20 -10.29 35.30
C PRO A 73 -20.32 -10.59 36.79
N GLU A 74 -20.27 -11.87 37.19
CA GLU A 74 -20.42 -12.28 38.59
C GLU A 74 -19.22 -11.89 39.46
N LYS A 75 -18.01 -11.94 38.89
CA LYS A 75 -16.76 -11.65 39.62
C LYS A 75 -16.27 -10.22 39.39
N GLY A 76 -16.88 -9.48 38.47
CA GLY A 76 -16.63 -8.05 38.26
C GLY A 76 -15.23 -7.74 37.74
N TYR A 77 -14.63 -8.64 36.95
CA TYR A 77 -13.35 -8.41 36.28
C TYR A 77 -13.41 -8.79 34.81
N MET A 78 -12.59 -8.12 34.01
CA MET A 78 -12.27 -8.51 32.64
C MET A 78 -10.96 -9.29 32.65
N SER A 79 -10.93 -10.46 32.02
CA SER A 79 -9.72 -11.24 31.79
C SER A 79 -9.34 -11.16 30.31
N ASN A 80 -8.15 -10.66 30.03
CA ASN A 80 -7.60 -10.67 28.67
C ASN A 80 -7.07 -12.07 28.34
N LYS A 81 -7.22 -12.50 27.10
CA LYS A 81 -6.56 -13.70 26.60
C LYS A 81 -5.11 -13.34 26.29
N GLU A 82 -4.17 -14.17 26.74
CA GLU A 82 -2.75 -13.93 26.49
C GLU A 82 -2.46 -13.91 24.99
N SER A 83 -1.58 -13.01 24.57
CA SER A 83 -1.11 -12.92 23.19
C SER A 83 -0.42 -14.23 22.83
N SER A 84 -1.07 -15.03 21.99
CA SER A 84 -0.48 -16.24 21.43
C SER A 84 0.66 -15.89 20.48
N ASP A 85 1.60 -16.82 20.31
CA ASP A 85 2.69 -16.66 19.33
C ASP A 85 2.12 -16.43 17.91
N ILE A 86 2.55 -15.33 17.30
CA ILE A 86 2.12 -14.87 15.98
C ILE A 86 2.57 -15.87 14.90
N TYR A 87 3.69 -16.58 15.10
CA TYR A 87 4.21 -17.56 14.13
C TYR A 87 3.36 -18.82 14.01
N CYS A 88 2.51 -19.12 15.00
CA CYS A 88 1.54 -20.21 14.91
C CYS A 88 0.35 -19.85 14.00
N THR A 89 0.22 -18.59 13.61
CA THR A 89 -0.90 -18.12 12.78
C THR A 89 -0.48 -17.92 11.32
N ARG A 90 -1.46 -17.69 10.44
CA ARG A 90 -1.23 -17.36 9.02
C ARG A 90 -0.82 -15.91 8.79
N GLU A 91 -0.81 -15.08 9.83
CA GLU A 91 -0.58 -13.64 9.73
C GLU A 91 0.78 -13.30 9.08
N PRO A 92 1.91 -13.95 9.43
CA PRO A 92 3.18 -13.69 8.76
C PRO A 92 3.15 -14.03 7.26
N GLN A 93 2.49 -15.14 6.88
CA GLN A 93 2.38 -15.55 5.48
C GLN A 93 1.60 -14.51 4.66
N LEU A 94 0.50 -13.96 5.20
CA LEU A 94 -0.29 -12.93 4.53
C LEU A 94 0.50 -11.64 4.37
N ALA A 95 1.26 -11.23 5.40
CA ALA A 95 2.12 -10.04 5.32
C ALA A 95 3.20 -10.21 4.24
N PHE A 96 3.84 -11.38 4.15
CA PHE A 96 4.79 -11.65 3.07
C PHE A 96 4.14 -11.68 1.70
N HIS A 97 2.97 -12.32 1.56
CA HIS A 97 2.26 -12.36 0.29
C HIS A 97 1.93 -10.96 -0.24
N GLN A 98 1.43 -10.06 0.62
CA GLN A 98 1.18 -8.66 0.26
C GLN A 98 2.45 -7.95 -0.21
N ARG A 99 3.56 -8.12 0.51
CA ARG A 99 4.85 -7.49 0.15
C ARG A 99 5.42 -8.03 -1.15
N ILE A 100 5.37 -9.35 -1.36
CA ILE A 100 5.86 -9.99 -2.58
C ILE A 100 5.04 -9.53 -3.78
N SER A 101 3.71 -9.55 -3.68
CA SER A 101 2.83 -9.07 -4.74
C SER A 101 3.11 -7.61 -5.10
N PHE A 102 3.30 -6.74 -4.09
CA PHE A 102 3.66 -5.34 -4.32
C PHE A 102 5.02 -5.18 -5.03
N CYS A 103 6.06 -5.88 -4.56
CA CYS A 103 7.39 -5.81 -5.15
C CYS A 103 7.41 -6.32 -6.60
N LEU A 104 6.73 -7.43 -6.88
CA LEU A 104 6.64 -7.99 -8.23
C LEU A 104 5.85 -7.08 -9.17
N GLU A 105 4.78 -6.46 -8.69
CA GLU A 105 4.03 -5.48 -9.47
C GLU A 105 4.89 -4.25 -9.80
N LEU A 106 5.65 -3.72 -8.84
CA LEU A 106 6.59 -2.63 -9.07
C LEU A 106 7.67 -3.00 -10.10
N HIS A 107 8.20 -4.23 -10.02
CA HIS A 107 9.15 -4.74 -11.01
C HIS A 107 8.52 -4.79 -12.41
N ASN A 108 7.31 -5.35 -12.52
CA ASN A 108 6.58 -5.44 -13.79
C ASN A 108 6.28 -4.04 -14.38
N GLN A 109 5.89 -3.08 -13.55
CA GLN A 109 5.67 -1.69 -13.96
C GLN A 109 6.96 -1.04 -14.45
N SER A 110 8.07 -1.26 -13.74
CA SER A 110 9.39 -0.73 -14.12
C SER A 110 9.87 -1.31 -15.45
N VAL A 111 9.72 -2.63 -15.66
CA VAL A 111 10.06 -3.27 -16.94
C VAL A 111 9.16 -2.78 -18.07
N LYS A 112 7.85 -2.62 -17.81
CA LYS A 112 6.92 -2.02 -18.79
C LYS A 112 7.30 -0.59 -19.15
N ALA A 113 7.71 0.22 -18.17
CA ALA A 113 8.17 1.59 -18.40
C ALA A 113 9.50 1.63 -19.18
N MET A 114 10.45 0.73 -18.89
CA MET A 114 11.68 0.61 -19.69
C MET A 114 11.41 0.20 -21.16
N ARG A 115 10.29 -0.50 -21.42
CA ARG A 115 9.88 -0.88 -22.78
C ARG A 115 9.18 0.25 -23.56
N TYR A 116 8.97 1.43 -22.99
CA TYR A 116 8.42 2.61 -23.66
C TYR A 116 9.30 3.84 -23.33
N PRO A 117 10.23 4.33 -24.20
CA PRO A 117 10.28 4.19 -25.66
C PRO A 117 11.67 3.79 -26.24
N PRO A 118 11.91 2.52 -26.59
CA PRO A 118 13.02 2.08 -27.43
C PRO A 118 12.70 2.07 -28.94
N LYS A 119 11.47 2.41 -29.36
CA LYS A 119 11.12 2.55 -30.78
C LYS A 119 11.62 3.84 -31.44
N SER A 120 12.23 4.76 -30.68
CA SER A 120 12.90 5.94 -31.27
C SER A 120 14.18 5.54 -32.01
N TYR A 121 14.90 4.52 -31.53
CA TYR A 121 16.14 4.04 -32.16
C TYR A 121 15.90 3.18 -33.41
N GLY A 122 14.84 2.36 -33.44
CA GLY A 122 14.50 1.57 -34.61
C GLY A 122 14.15 2.41 -35.84
N LYS A 123 13.51 3.57 -35.62
CA LYS A 123 13.14 4.49 -36.71
C LYS A 123 14.34 5.20 -37.34
N GLU A 124 15.39 5.47 -36.57
CA GLU A 124 16.62 6.10 -37.09
C GLU A 124 17.50 5.10 -37.86
N LEU A 125 17.53 3.83 -37.45
CA LEU A 125 18.30 2.78 -38.11
C LEU A 125 17.69 2.36 -39.45
N GLU A 126 16.37 2.17 -39.51
CA GLU A 126 15.66 1.89 -40.78
C GLU A 126 15.89 3.02 -41.81
N SER A 127 15.90 4.29 -41.36
CA SER A 127 16.16 5.43 -42.25
C SER A 127 17.62 5.53 -42.73
N ALA A 128 18.57 4.91 -42.05
CA ALA A 128 19.99 4.96 -42.42
C ALA A 128 20.37 3.85 -43.41
N GLU A 129 19.78 2.65 -43.29
CA GLU A 129 19.95 1.57 -44.27
C GLU A 129 19.29 1.92 -45.61
N GLU A 130 18.08 2.48 -45.61
CA GLU A 130 17.39 2.92 -46.84
C GLU A 130 18.17 3.97 -47.65
N ARG A 131 18.99 4.80 -46.99
CA ARG A 131 19.86 5.78 -47.67
C ARG A 131 21.07 5.11 -48.30
N ARG A 132 21.68 4.14 -47.62
CA ARG A 132 22.82 3.39 -48.15
C ARG A 132 22.44 2.52 -49.34
N GLU A 133 21.28 1.87 -49.30
CA GLU A 133 20.81 1.06 -50.42
C GLU A 133 20.54 1.92 -51.66
N ARG A 134 20.01 3.14 -51.49
CA ARG A 134 19.78 4.08 -52.60
C ARG A 134 21.09 4.58 -53.22
N GLU A 135 22.07 4.91 -52.38
CA GLU A 135 23.42 5.29 -52.83
C GLU A 135 24.11 4.12 -53.55
N GLN A 136 23.93 2.88 -53.08
CA GLN A 136 24.46 1.70 -53.76
C GLN A 136 23.79 1.44 -55.10
N GLN A 137 22.46 1.59 -55.20
CA GLN A 137 21.73 1.46 -56.46
C GLN A 137 22.15 2.52 -57.48
N ASP A 138 22.33 3.78 -57.07
CA ASP A 138 22.82 4.83 -57.97
C ASP A 138 24.27 4.56 -58.43
N LEU A 139 25.11 4.00 -57.56
CA LEU A 139 26.47 3.57 -57.90
C LEU A 139 26.50 2.38 -58.85
N GLU A 140 25.62 1.39 -58.66
CA GLU A 140 25.48 0.25 -59.56
C GLU A 140 24.96 0.69 -60.93
N LEU A 141 23.95 1.56 -60.98
CA LEU A 141 23.43 2.11 -62.22
C LEU A 141 24.48 2.93 -62.98
N ALA A 142 25.25 3.77 -62.27
CA ALA A 142 26.35 4.53 -62.88
C ALA A 142 27.47 3.62 -63.40
N LYS A 143 27.70 2.48 -62.73
CA LYS A 143 28.69 1.49 -63.17
C LYS A 143 28.20 0.72 -64.41
N GLU A 144 26.94 0.33 -64.47
CA GLU A 144 26.34 -0.31 -65.66
C GLU A 144 26.39 0.64 -66.88
N MET A 145 26.08 1.93 -66.69
CA MET A 145 26.21 2.92 -67.77
C MET A 145 27.66 3.13 -68.23
N ALA A 146 28.64 3.02 -67.33
CA ALA A 146 30.05 3.10 -67.68
C ALA A 146 30.57 1.83 -68.39
N GLU A 147 30.00 0.66 -68.10
CA GLU A 147 30.32 -0.59 -68.80
C GLU A 147 29.64 -0.64 -70.19
N GLU A 148 28.45 -0.06 -70.36
CA GLU A 148 27.79 0.06 -71.68
C GLU A 148 28.49 1.05 -72.64
N ASP A 149 29.16 2.09 -72.13
CA ASP A 149 29.95 3.04 -72.93
C ASP A 149 31.34 2.49 -73.35
N ASP A 150 31.85 1.41 -72.73
CA ASP A 150 33.13 0.77 -73.08
C ASP A 150 32.99 -0.33 -74.15
N ASP A 151 31.76 -0.79 -74.43
CA ASP A 151 31.43 -1.74 -75.50
C ASP A 151 31.04 -1.06 -76.84
N GLY A 152 31.31 0.24 -76.97
CA GLY A 152 31.26 1.00 -78.22
C GLY A 152 32.55 0.91 -79.03
N PHE A 153 32.71 -0.10 -79.88
CA PHE A 153 33.66 -0.03 -81.02
C PHE A 153 33.24 1.14 -81.96
N PRO A 154 34.21 1.84 -82.61
CA PRO A 154 34.07 3.19 -83.17
C PRO A 154 33.02 3.38 -84.26
#